data_AF-A0A1S4EUT5-F1
#
_entry.id   AF-A0A1S4EUT5-F1
#
_cell.length_a   1.000
_cell.length_b   1.000
_cell.length_c   1.000
_cell.angle_alpha   90.00
_cell.angle_beta   90.00
_cell.angle_gamma   90.00
#
_symmetry.space_group_name_H-M   'P 1'
#
loop_
_entity.id
_entity.type
_entity.pdbx_description
1 polymer ?
#
loop_
_entity_poly.entity_id
_entity_poly.type
_entity_poly.pdbx_seq_one_letter_code
_entity_poly.pdbx_strand_id
1 'polypeptide(L)'
;MESLDVISQRIDNLNQLLGPLPTTDAHGENLTDAVLSATSFLPSASTGHLADGSARDNILKTFQRKEELEAYLDPAYLDEKQDIKAKETYINTIANDLAGTFETLQKIKALEPTLGAEYFRNLPDVSDQLKTMTIGTVEQKQANDLLEKSLVIAMQRYSEIQSGIKDSLKAMNDRLDMLEQRLVDRKKEDKDI
;
A
#
# COMPACT_ATOMS: atom_id res chain seq x y z
N MET A 1 -32.46 8.33 -6.29
CA MET A 1 -33.32 8.86 -5.20
C MET A 1 -33.11 10.36 -5.03
N GLU A 2 -31.88 10.89 -5.15
CA GLU A 2 -31.61 12.35 -5.11
C GLU A 2 -32.42 13.19 -6.11
N SER A 3 -32.65 12.69 -7.34
CA SER A 3 -33.41 13.42 -8.35
C SER A 3 -34.88 13.64 -7.98
N LEU A 4 -35.47 12.75 -7.17
CA LEU A 4 -36.85 12.89 -6.70
C LEU A 4 -36.93 13.90 -5.55
N ASP A 5 -35.94 13.92 -4.67
CA ASP A 5 -35.83 14.90 -3.57
C ASP A 5 -35.65 16.32 -4.09
N VAL A 6 -34.79 16.52 -5.10
CA VAL A 6 -34.59 17.84 -5.73
C VAL A 6 -35.88 18.35 -6.37
N ILE A 7 -36.69 17.45 -6.96
CA ILE A 7 -37.98 17.82 -7.54
C ILE A 7 -38.99 18.16 -6.44
N SER A 8 -39.06 17.38 -5.36
CA SER A 8 -39.93 17.68 -4.22
C SER A 8 -39.60 19.04 -3.60
N GLN A 9 -38.31 19.32 -3.39
CA GLN A 9 -37.85 20.58 -2.80
C GLN A 9 -38.14 21.79 -3.71
N ARG A 10 -38.08 21.61 -5.04
CA ARG A 10 -38.51 22.64 -6.00
C ARG A 10 -40.02 22.87 -5.96
N ILE A 11 -40.82 21.82 -5.83
CA ILE A 11 -42.28 21.91 -5.71
C ILE A 11 -42.66 22.64 -4.42
N ASP A 12 -41.99 22.33 -3.31
CA ASP A 12 -42.22 22.99 -2.02
C ASP A 12 -41.87 24.49 -2.06
N ASN A 13 -40.71 24.83 -2.66
CA ASN A 13 -40.31 26.23 -2.86
C ASN A 13 -41.28 26.98 -3.77
N LEU A 14 -41.81 26.34 -4.83
CA LEU A 14 -42.80 26.94 -5.70
C LEU A 14 -44.14 27.15 -4.99
N ASN A 15 -44.58 26.19 -4.17
CA ASN A 15 -45.78 26.34 -3.33
C ASN A 15 -45.63 27.44 -2.27
N GLN A 16 -44.42 27.64 -1.75
CA GLN A 16 -44.14 28.70 -0.79
C GLN A 16 -44.13 30.10 -1.43
N LEU A 17 -43.70 30.20 -2.69
CA LEU A 17 -43.66 31.45 -3.44
C LEU A 17 -45.04 31.85 -4.01
N LEU A 18 -45.83 30.87 -4.45
CA LEU A 18 -47.16 31.11 -5.05
C LEU A 18 -48.33 30.99 -4.06
N GLY A 19 -48.11 30.45 -2.86
CA GLY A 19 -49.19 30.12 -1.91
C GLY A 19 -49.98 28.86 -2.32
N PRO A 20 -50.86 28.34 -1.45
CA PRO A 20 -51.57 27.08 -1.71
C PRO A 20 -52.46 27.21 -2.96
N LEU A 21 -52.23 26.33 -3.94
CA LEU A 21 -52.99 26.25 -5.18
C LEU A 21 -54.51 26.13 -4.88
N PRO A 22 -55.35 27.05 -5.37
CA PRO A 22 -56.80 26.88 -5.27
C PRO A 22 -57.21 25.69 -6.14
N THR A 23 -57.74 24.65 -5.49
CA THR A 23 -58.27 23.45 -6.14
C THR A 23 -59.64 23.76 -6.75
N THR A 24 -59.70 24.44 -7.90
CA THR A 24 -60.90 24.42 -8.77
C THR A 24 -60.57 24.87 -10.19
N ASP A 25 -61.11 24.14 -11.16
CA ASP A 25 -60.93 24.21 -12.62
C ASP A 25 -61.32 25.54 -13.31
N ALA A 26 -60.78 26.67 -12.88
CA ALA A 26 -60.97 27.93 -13.59
C ALA A 26 -59.81 28.88 -13.32
N HIS A 27 -58.73 28.76 -14.10
CA HIS A 27 -57.91 29.86 -14.61
C HIS A 27 -56.81 29.22 -15.46
N GLY A 28 -57.15 28.99 -16.73
CA GLY A 28 -56.16 28.64 -17.75
C GLY A 28 -55.10 29.73 -17.78
N GLU A 29 -53.86 29.31 -17.61
CA GLU A 29 -52.64 29.97 -18.06
C GLU A 29 -52.65 31.51 -18.02
N ASN A 30 -51.99 32.06 -17.00
CA ASN A 30 -51.55 33.46 -16.93
C ASN A 30 -50.63 33.89 -18.10
N LEU A 31 -50.51 33.13 -19.18
CA LEU A 31 -49.76 33.50 -20.38
C LEU A 31 -50.45 34.63 -21.12
N THR A 32 -51.78 34.59 -21.26
CA THR A 32 -52.52 35.67 -21.91
C THR A 32 -52.48 36.93 -21.06
N ASP A 33 -52.66 36.84 -19.73
CA ASP A 33 -52.57 37.98 -18.81
C ASP A 33 -51.13 38.49 -18.61
N ALA A 34 -50.11 37.62 -18.63
CA ALA A 34 -48.71 38.03 -18.62
C ALA A 34 -48.28 38.62 -19.96
N VAL A 35 -48.82 38.15 -21.08
CA VAL A 35 -48.62 38.78 -22.38
C VAL A 35 -49.36 40.11 -22.43
N LEU A 36 -50.57 40.21 -21.89
CA LEU A 36 -51.34 41.46 -21.79
C LEU A 36 -50.67 42.47 -20.85
N SER A 37 -50.10 42.01 -19.74
CA SER A 37 -49.36 42.85 -18.80
C SER A 37 -47.99 43.24 -19.37
N ALA A 38 -47.27 42.34 -20.04
CA ALA A 38 -46.05 42.68 -20.76
C ALA A 38 -46.33 43.65 -21.91
N THR A 39 -47.42 43.48 -22.64
CA THR A 39 -47.87 44.43 -23.68
C THR A 39 -48.53 45.68 -23.13
N SER A 40 -48.81 45.81 -21.83
CA SER A 40 -49.20 47.08 -21.19
C SER A 40 -48.00 47.78 -20.52
N PHE A 41 -47.03 47.03 -20.03
CA PHE A 41 -45.74 47.51 -19.53
C PHE A 41 -44.83 48.02 -20.65
N LEU A 42 -44.80 47.39 -21.82
CA LEU A 42 -44.01 47.85 -22.96
C LEU A 42 -44.46 49.24 -23.47
N PRO A 43 -45.76 49.54 -23.61
CA PRO A 43 -46.29 50.89 -23.83
C PRO A 43 -46.05 51.81 -22.63
N SER A 44 -46.31 51.39 -21.39
CA SER A 44 -46.13 52.27 -20.22
C SER A 44 -44.67 52.66 -19.98
N ALA A 45 -43.72 51.75 -20.26
CA ALA A 45 -42.28 52.03 -20.24
C ALA A 45 -41.79 52.75 -21.50
N SER A 46 -42.56 52.75 -22.59
CA SER A 46 -42.25 53.52 -23.81
C SER A 46 -42.99 54.87 -23.92
N THR A 47 -44.00 55.12 -23.08
CA THR A 47 -44.82 56.35 -23.12
C THR A 47 -44.78 57.15 -21.81
N GLY A 48 -44.09 56.69 -20.77
CA GLY A 48 -43.91 57.40 -19.50
C GLY A 48 -42.76 58.40 -19.51
N HIS A 49 -43.08 59.65 -19.88
CA HIS A 49 -42.39 60.91 -19.56
C HIS A 49 -40.99 61.22 -20.13
N LEU A 50 -40.98 62.31 -20.93
CA LEU A 50 -39.87 63.22 -21.29
C LEU A 50 -39.03 62.84 -22.51
N ALA A 51 -39.47 63.31 -23.68
CA ALA A 51 -38.74 64.08 -24.72
C ALA A 51 -37.33 63.66 -25.22
N ASP A 52 -36.69 62.64 -24.68
CA ASP A 52 -35.34 62.24 -25.05
C ASP A 52 -35.29 60.71 -25.19
N GLY A 53 -34.96 60.23 -26.39
CA GLY A 53 -34.94 58.81 -26.76
C GLY A 53 -33.98 57.94 -25.94
N SER A 54 -33.25 58.54 -24.99
CA SER A 54 -32.34 57.94 -24.03
C SER A 54 -32.97 56.85 -23.15
N ALA A 55 -34.18 57.05 -22.62
CA ALA A 55 -34.83 56.06 -21.76
C ALA A 55 -35.22 54.78 -22.53
N ARG A 56 -35.67 54.95 -23.78
CA ARG A 56 -35.97 53.85 -24.71
C ARG A 56 -34.72 53.06 -25.06
N ASP A 57 -33.61 53.77 -25.31
CA ASP A 57 -32.32 53.16 -25.67
C ASP A 57 -31.72 52.40 -24.49
N ASN A 58 -31.90 52.89 -23.25
CA ASN A 58 -31.44 52.20 -22.04
C ASN A 58 -32.23 50.92 -21.76
N ILE A 59 -33.57 50.93 -21.93
CA ILE A 59 -34.38 49.72 -21.74
C ILE A 59 -34.06 48.67 -22.82
N LEU A 60 -33.90 49.10 -24.07
CA LEU A 60 -33.45 48.21 -25.16
C LEU A 60 -32.06 47.63 -24.87
N LYS A 61 -31.12 48.43 -24.37
CA LYS A 61 -29.79 47.95 -23.95
C LYS A 61 -29.86 46.96 -22.80
N THR A 62 -30.75 47.17 -21.82
CA THR A 62 -30.94 46.19 -20.74
C THR A 62 -31.57 44.89 -21.23
N PHE A 63 -32.48 44.96 -22.21
CA PHE A 63 -33.05 43.77 -22.85
C PHE A 63 -32.04 43.03 -23.74
N GLN A 64 -31.17 43.75 -24.44
CA GLN A 64 -30.08 43.17 -25.22
C GLN A 64 -29.05 42.47 -24.35
N ARG A 65 -28.83 42.96 -23.12
CA ARG A 65 -27.93 42.36 -22.12
C ARG A 65 -28.63 41.39 -21.16
N LYS A 66 -29.87 41.02 -21.46
CA LYS A 66 -30.66 40.10 -20.61
C LYS A 66 -29.93 38.77 -20.41
N GLU A 67 -29.36 38.20 -21.46
CA GLU A 67 -28.63 36.92 -21.39
C GLU A 67 -27.39 37.02 -20.51
N GLU A 68 -26.64 38.13 -20.58
CA GLU A 68 -25.51 38.39 -19.67
C GLU A 68 -25.99 38.50 -18.23
N LEU A 69 -27.06 39.26 -17.98
CA LEU A 69 -27.61 39.47 -16.64
C LEU A 69 -28.15 38.16 -16.06
N GLU A 70 -28.83 37.33 -16.85
CA GLU A 70 -29.26 35.98 -16.43
C GLU A 70 -28.06 35.09 -16.10
N ALA A 71 -26.96 35.20 -16.84
CA ALA A 71 -25.72 34.49 -16.50
C ALA A 71 -25.09 35.01 -15.19
N TYR A 72 -25.06 36.32 -14.93
CA TYR A 72 -24.56 36.89 -13.66
C TYR A 72 -25.47 36.59 -12.46
N LEU A 73 -26.76 36.32 -12.70
CA LEU A 73 -27.74 35.93 -11.68
C LEU A 73 -27.80 34.42 -11.45
N ASP A 74 -27.06 33.62 -12.21
CA ASP A 74 -26.97 32.17 -12.00
C ASP A 74 -26.22 31.90 -10.67
N PRO A 75 -26.79 31.13 -9.73
CA PRO A 75 -26.09 30.72 -8.51
C PRO A 75 -24.81 29.92 -8.76
N ALA A 76 -24.64 29.35 -9.96
CA ALA A 76 -23.42 28.68 -10.40
C ALA A 76 -22.41 29.62 -11.09
N TYR A 77 -22.72 30.92 -11.20
CA TYR A 77 -21.82 31.92 -11.77
C TYR A 77 -20.60 32.11 -10.87
N LEU A 78 -19.46 31.54 -11.28
CA LEU A 78 -18.17 31.85 -10.69
C LEU A 78 -17.63 33.12 -11.32
N ASP A 79 -17.50 34.19 -10.53
CA ASP A 79 -16.72 35.36 -10.91
C ASP A 79 -15.25 34.91 -11.08
N GLU A 80 -14.74 34.95 -12.31
CA GLU A 80 -13.37 34.57 -12.66
C GLU A 80 -12.30 35.46 -12.01
N LYS A 81 -12.70 36.53 -11.30
CA LYS A 81 -11.83 37.30 -10.42
C LYS A 81 -11.46 36.49 -9.17
N GLN A 82 -10.64 35.47 -9.38
CA GLN A 82 -9.98 34.76 -8.30
C GLN A 82 -9.10 35.75 -7.52
N ASP A 83 -9.39 35.93 -6.24
CA ASP A 83 -8.63 36.82 -5.36
C ASP A 83 -7.16 36.36 -5.26
N ILE A 84 -6.25 37.23 -5.68
CA ILE A 84 -4.80 36.99 -5.69
C ILE A 84 -4.30 36.69 -4.28
N LYS A 85 -4.89 37.30 -3.24
CA LYS A 85 -4.53 37.06 -1.84
C LYS A 85 -4.94 35.68 -1.35
N ALA A 86 -6.08 35.18 -1.82
CA ALA A 86 -6.53 33.83 -1.52
C ALA A 86 -5.58 32.78 -2.15
N LYS A 87 -5.07 33.04 -3.35
CA LYS A 87 -4.05 32.18 -3.99
C LYS A 87 -2.73 32.18 -3.25
N GLU A 88 -2.24 33.35 -2.81
CA GLU A 88 -1.00 33.44 -2.03
C GLU A 88 -1.11 32.65 -0.73
N THR A 89 -2.23 32.79 -0.04
CA THR A 89 -2.50 32.02 1.19
C THR A 89 -2.56 30.52 0.90
N TYR A 90 -3.26 30.12 -0.16
CA TYR A 90 -3.36 28.72 -0.59
C TYR A 90 -1.99 28.11 -0.93
N ILE A 91 -1.17 28.83 -1.70
CA ILE A 91 0.19 28.41 -2.06
C ILE A 91 1.04 28.26 -0.79
N ASN A 92 0.97 29.22 0.14
CA ASN A 92 1.72 29.15 1.40
C ASN A 92 1.26 27.98 2.28
N THR A 93 -0.04 27.65 2.29
CA THR A 93 -0.54 26.48 3.03
C THR A 93 -0.08 25.15 2.41
N ILE A 94 0.01 25.08 1.09
CA ILE A 94 0.37 23.84 0.37
C ILE A 94 1.86 23.71 0.14
N ALA A 95 2.65 24.79 0.26
CA ALA A 95 4.08 24.78 0.00
C ALA A 95 4.85 23.72 0.81
N ASN A 96 4.47 23.50 2.08
CA ASN A 96 5.10 22.49 2.92
C ASN A 96 4.76 21.06 2.46
N ASP A 97 3.50 20.81 2.10
CA ASP A 97 3.07 19.51 1.56
C ASP A 97 3.69 19.26 0.17
N LEU A 98 3.84 20.31 -0.63
CA LEU A 98 4.49 20.26 -1.93
C LEU A 98 5.99 19.96 -1.79
N ALA A 99 6.65 20.52 -0.79
CA ALA A 99 8.05 20.21 -0.50
C ALA A 99 8.22 18.74 -0.05
N GLY A 100 7.33 18.24 0.81
CA GLY A 100 7.35 16.83 1.23
C GLY A 100 7.06 15.84 0.08
N THR A 101 6.10 16.18 -0.79
CA THR A 101 5.83 15.38 -2.00
C THR A 101 6.98 15.44 -3.00
N PHE A 102 7.68 16.57 -3.10
CA PHE A 102 8.88 16.67 -3.95
C PHE A 102 10.04 15.80 -3.44
N GLU A 103 10.28 15.75 -2.13
CA GLU A 103 11.33 14.92 -1.54
C GLU A 103 11.05 13.42 -1.75
N THR A 104 9.79 13.00 -1.60
CA THR A 104 9.37 11.62 -1.86
C THR A 104 9.47 11.28 -3.35
N LEU A 105 9.10 12.19 -4.25
CA LEU A 105 9.29 12.03 -5.69
C LEU A 105 10.77 11.89 -6.06
N GLN A 106 11.66 12.65 -5.42
CA GLN A 106 13.10 12.57 -5.63
C GLN A 106 13.68 11.23 -5.20
N LYS A 107 13.19 10.66 -4.08
CA LYS A 107 13.55 9.30 -3.65
C LYS A 107 13.08 8.24 -4.65
N ILE A 108 11.87 8.39 -5.19
CA ILE A 108 11.35 7.47 -6.23
C ILE A 108 12.21 7.54 -7.49
N LYS A 109 12.57 8.74 -7.94
CA LYS A 109 13.46 8.93 -9.11
C LYS A 109 14.85 8.34 -8.89
N ALA A 110 15.38 8.39 -7.66
CA ALA A 110 16.64 7.75 -7.32
C ALA A 110 16.58 6.21 -7.35
N LEU A 111 15.39 5.64 -7.09
CA LEU A 111 15.13 4.19 -7.10
C LEU A 111 14.74 3.65 -8.48
N GLU A 112 14.32 4.49 -9.42
CA GLU A 112 14.03 4.14 -10.81
C GLU A 112 15.10 3.26 -11.50
N PRO A 113 16.42 3.58 -11.40
CA PRO A 113 17.46 2.72 -11.98
C PRO A 113 17.63 1.37 -11.27
N THR A 114 17.14 1.21 -10.04
CA THR A 114 17.14 -0.09 -9.33
C THR A 114 16.00 -1.01 -9.75
N LEU A 115 14.93 -0.45 -10.31
CA LEU A 115 13.80 -1.22 -10.87
C LEU A 115 14.14 -1.74 -12.28
N GLY A 116 14.88 -0.94 -13.05
CA GLY A 116 15.43 -1.30 -14.37
C GLY A 116 16.77 -2.05 -14.30
N ALA A 117 17.24 -2.38 -13.10
CA ALA A 117 18.41 -3.20 -12.89
C ALA A 117 18.18 -4.59 -13.51
N GLU A 118 18.71 -4.78 -14.71
CA GLU A 118 18.80 -6.04 -15.47
C GLU A 118 19.24 -7.24 -14.60
N TYR A 119 19.83 -7.00 -13.43
CA TYR A 119 20.15 -8.00 -12.40
C TYR A 119 18.95 -8.82 -11.91
N PHE A 120 17.73 -8.24 -11.83
CA PHE A 120 16.54 -9.03 -11.46
C PHE A 120 15.96 -9.81 -12.63
N ARG A 121 16.18 -9.34 -13.86
CA ARG A 121 15.61 -9.94 -15.08
C ARG A 121 16.50 -11.04 -15.66
N ASN A 122 17.82 -10.92 -15.47
CA ASN A 122 18.83 -11.88 -15.85
C ASN A 122 19.32 -12.71 -14.66
N LEU A 123 18.54 -12.79 -13.57
CA LEU A 123 18.86 -13.70 -12.48
C LEU A 123 18.75 -15.13 -13.04
N PRO A 124 19.85 -15.88 -13.13
CA PRO A 124 19.79 -17.26 -13.60
C PRO A 124 18.88 -18.03 -12.62
N ASP A 125 18.06 -18.95 -13.14
CA ASP A 125 17.28 -19.83 -12.26
C ASP A 125 18.23 -20.82 -11.58
N VAL A 126 18.79 -20.40 -10.44
CA VAL A 126 19.73 -21.20 -9.64
C VAL A 126 18.97 -22.18 -8.73
N SER A 127 17.63 -22.21 -8.80
CA SER A 127 16.78 -23.04 -7.93
C SER A 127 17.14 -24.52 -8.05
N ASP A 128 17.31 -25.01 -9.27
CA ASP A 128 17.62 -26.43 -9.50
C ASP A 128 19.06 -26.78 -9.09
N GLN A 129 20.00 -25.85 -9.25
CA GLN A 129 21.38 -26.02 -8.79
C GLN A 129 21.45 -25.99 -7.25
N LEU A 130 20.64 -25.16 -6.59
CA LEU A 130 20.46 -25.16 -5.15
C LEU A 130 19.81 -26.44 -4.64
N LYS A 131 18.79 -26.96 -5.34
CA LYS A 131 18.16 -28.25 -4.99
C LYS A 131 19.15 -29.40 -5.09
N THR A 132 19.90 -29.49 -6.17
CA THR A 132 20.91 -30.56 -6.35
C THR A 132 22.01 -30.46 -5.29
N MET A 133 22.50 -29.25 -4.99
CA MET A 133 23.48 -29.05 -3.92
C MET A 133 22.92 -29.41 -2.54
N THR A 134 21.65 -29.08 -2.28
CA THR A 134 20.98 -29.42 -1.01
C THR A 134 20.83 -30.94 -0.86
N ILE A 135 20.39 -31.64 -1.90
CA ILE A 135 20.27 -33.10 -1.90
C ILE A 135 21.65 -33.75 -1.70
N GLY A 136 22.67 -33.32 -2.46
CA GLY A 136 24.03 -33.83 -2.30
C GLY A 136 24.61 -33.59 -0.90
N THR A 137 24.30 -32.43 -0.29
CA THR A 137 24.73 -32.14 1.09
C THR A 137 24.05 -33.06 2.10
N VAL A 138 22.77 -33.39 1.90
CA VAL A 138 22.04 -34.34 2.77
C VAL A 138 22.61 -35.74 2.65
N GLU A 139 22.85 -36.21 1.42
CA GLU A 139 23.47 -37.52 1.18
C GLU A 139 24.87 -37.61 1.78
N GLN A 140 25.67 -36.56 1.61
CA GLN A 140 27.02 -36.50 2.18
C GLN A 140 27.00 -36.49 3.71
N LYS A 141 26.04 -35.80 4.33
CA LYS A 141 25.84 -35.86 5.77
C LYS A 141 25.51 -37.28 6.23
N GLN A 142 24.59 -37.96 5.57
CA GLN A 142 24.23 -39.35 5.91
C GLN A 142 25.41 -40.31 5.77
N ALA A 143 26.20 -40.17 4.71
CA ALA A 143 27.40 -40.96 4.50
C ALA A 143 28.43 -40.71 5.62
N ASN A 144 28.60 -39.44 6.02
CA ASN A 144 29.52 -39.07 7.08
C ASN A 144 29.07 -39.62 8.44
N ASP A 145 27.77 -39.55 8.76
CA ASP A 145 27.20 -40.10 10.00
C ASP A 145 27.41 -41.63 10.08
N LEU A 146 27.29 -42.34 8.95
CA LEU A 146 27.53 -43.78 8.87
C LEU A 146 29.02 -44.10 9.07
N LEU A 147 29.90 -43.32 8.43
CA LEU A 147 31.34 -43.47 8.54
C LEU A 147 31.80 -43.22 9.98
N GLU A 148 31.31 -42.16 10.63
CA GLU A 148 31.58 -41.86 12.03
C GLU A 148 31.16 -43.02 12.95
N LYS A 149 29.94 -43.56 12.77
CA LYS A 149 29.50 -44.73 13.55
C LYS A 149 30.42 -45.93 13.35
N SER A 150 30.83 -46.21 12.11
CA SER A 150 31.75 -47.31 11.82
C SER A 150 33.13 -47.11 12.45
N LEU A 151 33.64 -45.87 12.46
CA LEU A 151 34.91 -45.51 13.06
C LEU A 151 34.86 -45.71 14.58
N VAL A 152 33.79 -45.25 15.23
CA VAL A 152 33.59 -45.44 16.67
C VAL A 152 33.56 -46.93 17.03
N ILE A 153 32.85 -47.75 16.26
CA ILE A 153 32.82 -49.22 16.49
C ILE A 153 34.21 -49.83 16.30
N ALA A 154 34.96 -49.40 15.28
CA ALA A 154 36.32 -49.88 15.04
C ALA A 154 37.27 -49.50 16.19
N MET A 155 37.18 -48.26 16.69
CA MET A 155 37.97 -47.80 17.85
C MET A 155 37.61 -48.55 19.13
N GLN A 156 36.32 -48.84 19.34
CA GLN A 156 35.87 -49.64 20.48
C GLN A 156 36.43 -51.06 20.41
N ARG A 157 36.31 -51.74 19.27
CA ARG A 157 36.88 -53.08 19.06
C ARG A 157 38.39 -53.09 19.23
N TYR A 158 39.08 -52.07 18.73
CA TYR A 158 40.52 -51.94 18.92
C TYR A 158 40.88 -51.81 20.41
N SER A 159 40.13 -51.01 21.17
CA SER A 159 40.33 -50.85 22.61
C SER A 159 40.07 -52.15 23.38
N GLU A 160 39.03 -52.90 22.99
CA GLU A 160 38.73 -54.22 23.56
C GLU A 160 39.87 -55.22 23.31
N ILE A 161 40.39 -55.27 22.07
CA ILE A 161 41.54 -56.13 21.72
C ILE A 161 42.78 -55.71 22.52
N GLN A 162 43.06 -54.41 22.61
CA GLN A 162 44.19 -53.89 23.38
C GLN A 162 44.10 -54.28 24.86
N SER A 163 42.92 -54.16 25.47
CA SER A 163 42.70 -54.58 26.86
C SER A 163 42.89 -56.10 27.01
N GLY A 164 42.32 -56.90 26.10
CA GLY A 164 42.48 -58.35 26.13
C GLY A 164 43.93 -58.81 26.00
N ILE A 165 44.73 -58.15 25.14
CA ILE A 165 46.17 -58.39 25.04
C ILE A 165 46.88 -58.02 26.34
N LYS A 166 46.57 -56.85 26.92
CA LYS A 166 47.16 -56.39 28.18
C LYS A 166 46.88 -57.37 29.32
N ASP A 167 45.65 -57.85 29.44
CA ASP A 167 45.25 -58.79 30.49
C ASP A 167 45.91 -60.16 30.28
N SER A 168 46.02 -60.62 29.03
CA SER A 168 46.76 -61.85 28.68
C SER A 168 48.24 -61.75 29.03
N LEU A 169 48.88 -60.60 28.70
CA LEU A 169 50.29 -60.36 29.01
C LEU A 169 50.53 -60.32 30.53
N LYS A 170 49.63 -59.67 31.27
CA LYS A 170 49.68 -59.62 32.73
C LYS A 170 49.56 -61.02 33.33
N ALA A 171 48.58 -61.81 32.88
CA ALA A 171 48.40 -63.19 33.35
C ALA A 171 49.62 -64.08 33.02
N MET A 172 50.28 -63.84 31.88
CA MET A 172 51.53 -64.52 31.52
C MET A 172 52.68 -64.12 32.43
N ASN A 173 52.80 -62.82 32.76
CA ASN A 173 53.82 -62.31 33.67
C ASN A 173 53.62 -62.83 35.09
N ASP A 174 52.39 -62.81 35.60
CA ASP A 174 52.05 -63.35 36.92
C ASP A 174 52.40 -64.86 37.01
N ARG A 175 52.19 -65.62 35.93
CA ARG A 175 52.59 -67.04 35.86
C ARG A 175 54.10 -67.22 35.85
N LEU A 176 54.84 -66.36 35.14
CA LEU A 176 56.30 -66.38 35.16
C LEU A 176 56.83 -66.08 36.55
N ASP A 177 56.31 -65.04 37.22
CA ASP A 177 56.68 -64.67 38.58
C ASP A 177 56.44 -65.83 39.56
N MET A 178 55.30 -66.52 39.47
CA MET A 178 55.03 -67.72 40.28
C MET A 178 56.02 -68.87 40.01
N LEU A 179 56.43 -69.08 38.77
CA LEU A 179 57.40 -70.11 38.41
C LEU A 179 58.82 -69.75 38.88
N GLU A 180 59.21 -68.49 38.74
CA GLU A 180 60.49 -67.98 39.25
C GLU A 180 60.56 -68.10 40.77
N GLN A 181 59.49 -67.73 41.48
CA GLN A 181 59.43 -67.86 42.94
C GLN A 181 59.58 -69.32 43.39
N ARG A 182 58.86 -70.26 42.73
CA ARG A 182 59.02 -71.70 42.99
C ARG A 182 60.42 -72.25 42.68
N LEU A 183 61.12 -71.68 41.70
CA LEU A 183 62.50 -72.07 41.40
C LEU A 183 63.48 -71.52 42.45
N VAL A 184 63.26 -70.30 42.92
CA VAL A 184 64.06 -69.70 44.00
C VAL A 184 63.87 -70.48 45.29
N ASP A 185 62.64 -70.85 45.63
CA ASP A 185 62.33 -71.61 46.85
C ASP A 185 62.96 -73.01 46.81
N ARG A 186 62.85 -73.74 45.69
CA ARG A 186 63.55 -75.03 45.52
C ARG A 186 65.07 -74.91 45.60
N LYS A 187 65.66 -73.85 45.05
CA LYS A 187 67.11 -73.59 45.17
C LYS A 187 67.55 -73.27 46.61
N LYS A 188 66.65 -72.81 47.47
CA LYS A 188 66.94 -72.61 48.91
C LYS A 188 66.85 -73.95 49.65
N GLU A 189 65.83 -74.75 49.39
CA GLU A 189 65.70 -76.11 49.96
C GLU A 189 66.89 -77.01 49.62
N ASP A 190 67.40 -76.95 48.38
CA ASP A 190 68.60 -77.70 47.96
C ASP A 190 69.93 -77.18 48.58
N LYS A 191 69.94 -75.97 49.15
CA LYS A 191 71.13 -75.37 49.78
C LYS A 191 71.20 -75.57 51.29
N ASP A 192 70.09 -75.99 51.91
CA ASP A 192 69.99 -76.23 53.36
C ASP A 192 70.17 -77.72 53.73
N ILE A 193 70.69 -78.55 52.79
CA ILE A 193 71.17 -79.93 52.98
C ILE A 193 72.69 -79.99 52.79
#